data_AF-A0A2P8K723-F1
#
_entry.id   AF-A0A2P8K723-F1
#
_cell.length_a   1.000
_cell.length_b   1.000
_cell.length_c   1.000
_cell.angle_alpha   90.00
_cell.angle_beta   90.00
_cell.angle_gamma   90.00
#
_symmetry.space_group_name_H-M   'P 1'
#
loop_
_entity.id
_entity.type
_entity.pdbx_description
1 polymer ?
#
loop_
_entity_poly.entity_id
_entity_poly.type
_entity_poly.pdbx_seq_one_letter_code
_entity_poly.pdbx_strand_id
1 'polypeptide(L)' 'YVQVAEDLYLFVWREKIIPTLGVILIDLQQMRTDGKIMGYQGSDFGALSNFPVGASAKILNVTRHQE' A
#
# COMPACT_ATOMS: atom_id res chain seq x y z
N TYR A 1 6.89 -0.83 -8.15
CA TYR A 1 7.25 -0.07 -6.94
C TYR A 1 8.13 1.09 -7.36
N VAL A 2 8.09 2.20 -6.63
CA VAL A 2 8.92 3.37 -6.90
C VAL A 2 9.71 3.68 -5.63
N GLN A 3 11.03 3.72 -5.72
CA GLN A 3 11.87 4.20 -4.62
C GLN A 3 11.88 5.73 -4.66
N VAL A 4 11.54 6.37 -3.54
CA VAL A 4 11.45 7.83 -3.44
C VAL A 4 12.55 8.43 -2.56
N ALA A 5 13.15 7.63 -1.68
CA ALA A 5 14.38 7.92 -0.95
C ALA A 5 15.08 6.61 -0.54
N GLU A 6 16.20 6.69 0.17
CA GLU A 6 16.84 5.52 0.79
C GLU A 6 15.86 4.83 1.74
N ASP A 7 15.61 3.54 1.52
CA ASP A 7 14.67 2.72 2.31
C ASP A 7 13.24 3.26 2.45
N LEU A 8 12.83 4.17 1.55
CA LEU A 8 11.48 4.70 1.45
C LEU A 8 10.90 4.44 0.07
N TYR A 9 9.77 3.72 0.05
CA TYR A 9 9.17 3.21 -1.18
C TYR A 9 7.71 3.63 -1.30
N LEU A 10 7.32 4.10 -2.48
CA LEU A 10 5.93 4.21 -2.89
C LEU A 10 5.46 2.87 -3.49
N PHE A 11 4.47 2.29 -2.83
CA PHE A 11 3.80 1.06 -3.24
C PHE A 11 2.34 1.36 -3.63
N VAL A 12 1.98 1.01 -4.85
CA VAL A 12 0.64 1.20 -5.41
C VAL A 12 0.11 -0.15 -5.87
N TRP A 13 -1.11 -0.50 -5.48
CA TRP A 13 -1.80 -1.69 -5.98
C TRP A 13 -3.21 -1.36 -6.44
N ARG A 14 -3.73 -2.26 -7.28
CA ARG A 14 -5.11 -2.25 -7.76
C ARG A 14 -5.70 -3.62 -7.49
N GLU A 15 -6.78 -3.68 -6.73
CA GLU A 15 -7.52 -4.91 -6.54
C GLU A 15 -8.40 -5.21 -7.75
N LYS A 16 -8.57 -6.50 -8.04
CA LYS A 16 -9.30 -6.99 -9.21
C LYS A 16 -10.72 -7.52 -8.91
N ILE A 17 -11.03 -7.73 -7.62
CA ILE A 17 -12.34 -8.28 -7.19
C ILE A 17 -13.23 -7.14 -6.71
N ILE A 18 -12.85 -6.48 -5.62
CA ILE A 18 -13.44 -5.21 -5.20
C ILE A 18 -12.58 -4.09 -5.80
N PRO A 19 -13.15 -3.13 -6.56
CA PRO A 19 -12.38 -2.03 -7.15
C PRO A 19 -11.75 -1.12 -6.10
N THR A 20 -10.48 -1.41 -5.77
CA THR A 20 -9.74 -0.73 -4.72
C THR A 20 -8.38 -0.27 -5.24
N LEU A 21 -8.05 1.00 -4.99
CA LEU A 21 -6.74 1.60 -5.18
C LEU A 21 -6.07 1.79 -3.81
N GLY A 22 -4.92 1.18 -3.62
CA GLY A 22 -4.05 1.44 -2.48
C GLY A 22 -2.81 2.23 -2.89
N VAL A 23 -2.48 3.25 -2.11
CA VAL A 23 -1.29 4.10 -2.31
C VAL A 23 -0.62 4.28 -0.95
N ILE A 24 0.57 3.72 -0.78
CA ILE A 24 1.24 3.63 0.52
C ILE A 24 2.72 3.98 0.38
N LEU A 25 3.23 4.83 1.27
CA LEU A 25 4.64 4.95 1.57
C LEU A 25 5.03 3.88 2.58
N ILE A 26 6.09 3.14 2.29
CA ILE A 26 6.70 2.13 3.16
C ILE A 26 8.09 2.64 3.54
N ASP A 27 8.25 3.04 4.79
CA ASP A 27 9.52 3.46 5.38
C ASP A 27 10.11 2.28 6.16
N LEU A 28 11.18 1.69 5.59
CA LEU A 28 11.86 0.54 6.19
C LEU A 28 12.90 0.96 7.24
N GLN A 29 13.28 2.23 7.33
CA GLN A 29 14.14 2.72 8.42
C GLN A 29 13.33 2.85 9.71
N GLN A 30 12.14 3.44 9.62
CA GLN A 30 11.23 3.62 10.76
C GLN A 30 10.32 2.43 11.01
N MET A 31 10.30 1.46 10.09
CA MET A 31 9.38 0.32 10.12
C MET A 31 7.93 0.78 10.28
N ARG A 32 7.53 1.74 9.44
CA ARG A 32 6.18 2.32 9.42
C ARG A 32 5.68 2.52 8.00
N THR A 33 4.37 2.62 7.88
CA THR A 33 3.68 2.95 6.64
C THR A 33 2.72 4.11 6.85
N ASP A 34 2.52 4.88 5.79
CA ASP A 34 1.52 5.95 5.73
C ASP A 34 0.93 6.01 4.32
N GLY A 35 -0.36 6.29 4.22
CA GLY A 35 -1.02 6.45 2.93
C GLY A 35 -2.52 6.29 3.01
N LYS A 36 -3.13 5.74 1.95
CA LYS A 36 -4.58 5.73 1.79
C LYS A 36 -5.10 4.55 0.99
N ILE A 37 -6.36 4.19 1.26
CA ILE A 37 -7.15 3.24 0.46
C ILE A 37 -8.36 3.97 -0.12
N MET A 38 -8.62 3.76 -1.42
CA MET A 38 -9.74 4.35 -2.14
C MET A 38 -10.53 3.28 -2.89
N GLY A 39 -11.85 3.41 -2.87
CA GLY A 39 -12.77 2.61 -3.67
C GLY A 39 -14.16 3.24 -3.67
N TYR A 40 -15.13 2.53 -4.19
CA TYR A 40 -16.53 2.90 -3.99
C TYR A 40 -16.98 2.54 -2.57
N GLN A 41 -17.86 3.35 -1.97
CA GLN A 41 -18.43 3.10 -0.64
C GLN A 41 -19.37 1.89 -0.65
N GLY A 42 -20.05 1.66 -1.77
CA GLY A 42 -20.94 0.53 -2.01
C GLY A 42 -20.73 -0.08 -3.40
N SER A 43 -21.63 -0.98 -3.79
CA SER A 43 -21.60 -1.67 -5.08
C SER A 43 -22.36 -0.93 -6.20
N ASP A 44 -22.88 0.26 -5.92
CA ASP A 44 -23.69 1.08 -6.83
C ASP A 44 -22.86 2.05 -7.69
N PHE A 45 -21.53 2.03 -7.54
CA PHE A 45 -20.61 2.95 -8.21
C PHE A 45 -20.91 4.43 -7.94
N GLY A 46 -21.58 4.73 -6.81
CA GLY A 46 -21.97 6.07 -6.42
C GLY A 46 -20.86 6.78 -5.63
N ALA A 47 -21.00 6.76 -4.30
CA ALA A 47 -20.10 7.47 -3.42
C ALA A 47 -18.69 6.84 -3.38
N LEU A 48 -17.66 7.68 -3.23
CA LEU A 48 -16.28 7.24 -3.04
C LEU A 48 -15.96 7.13 -1.54
N SER A 49 -15.30 6.05 -1.18
CA SER A 49 -14.61 5.91 0.10
C SER A 49 -13.13 6.22 -0.12
N ASN A 50 -12.60 7.17 0.65
CA ASN A 50 -11.20 7.59 0.60
C ASN A 50 -10.74 7.86 2.03
N PHE A 51 -9.92 6.97 2.58
CA PHE A 51 -9.53 7.04 3.99
C PHE A 51 -8.03 6.81 4.20
N PRO A 52 -7.44 7.45 5.22
CA PRO A 52 -6.04 7.26 5.56
C PRO A 52 -5.81 5.89 6.20
N VAL A 53 -4.64 5.32 5.98
CA VAL A 53 -4.17 4.11 6.65
C VAL A 53 -2.70 4.26 7.01
N GLY A 54 -2.30 3.64 8.12
CA GLY A 54 -0.92 3.54 8.53
C GLY A 54 -0.74 2.35 9.46
N ALA A 55 0.47 1.79 9.47
CA ALA A 55 0.78 0.58 10.24
C ALA A 55 2.25 0.55 10.65
N SER A 56 2.54 -0.15 11.76
CA SER A 56 3.89 -0.61 12.06
C SER A 56 4.23 -1.80 11.15
N ALA A 57 5.46 -1.83 10.64
CA ALA A 57 5.96 -2.87 9.76
C ALA A 57 6.94 -3.80 10.49
N LYS A 58 7.07 -5.04 9.99
CA LYS A 58 8.11 -5.99 10.41
C LYS A 58 8.52 -6.84 9.20
N ILE A 59 9.80 -6.83 8.86
CA ILE A 59 10.35 -7.75 7.87
C ILE A 59 10.43 -9.13 8.53
N LEU A 60 9.78 -10.13 7.92
CA LEU A 60 9.73 -11.49 8.47
C LEU A 60 10.84 -12.39 7.92
N ASN A 61 11.20 -12.23 6.65
CA ASN A 61 12.24 -12.99 5.96
C ASN A 61 12.58 -12.30 4.63
N VAL A 62 13.64 -12.77 3.98
CA VAL A 62 14.01 -12.40 2.61
C VAL A 62 14.22 -13.69 1.82
N THR A 63 13.39 -13.93 0.82
CA THR A 63 13.52 -15.09 -0.07
C THR A 63 14.53 -14.80 -1.18
N ARG A 64 15.48 -15.71 -1.37
CA ARG A 64 16.42 -15.70 -2.50
C ARG A 64 16.15 -16.92 -3.37
N HIS A 65 15.91 -16.72 -4.65
CA HIS A 65 15.79 -17.81 -5.61
C HIS A 65 17.19 -18.13 -6.14
N GLN A 66 17.54 -19.41 -6.22
CA GLN A 66 18.77 -19.85 -6.92
C GLN A 66 18.53 -19.68 -8.43
N GLU A 67 19.52 -19.12 -9.12
CA GLU A 67 19.53 -19.04 -10.59
C GLU A 67 19.64 -20.43 -11.23
#